data_AF-A0A8J5JCS9-F1
#
_entry.id   AF-A0A8J5JCS9-F1
#
_cell.length_a   1.000
_cell.length_b   1.000
_cell.length_c   1.000
_cell.angle_alpha   90.00
_cell.angle_beta   90.00
_cell.angle_gamma   90.00
#
_symmetry.space_group_name_H-M   'P 1'
#
loop_
_entity.id
_entity.type
_entity.pdbx_description
1 polymer ?
#
loop_
_entity_poly.entity_id
_entity_poly.type
_entity_poly.pdbx_seq_one_letter_code
_entity_poly.pdbx_strand_id
1 'polypeptide(L)'
;MSRRVNTRDDIAAVIALYKANHELRDISTQTGVRFRFVQKLVKRYRELGEDVLPAPLPKSVKSNPALTARKVKERNPCLHSHVSLGCVQQSLHDDLGFKSFRARRKPLLTKRQKENSEILQEICSVGLRVME
;
A
#
# COMPACT_ATOMS: atom_id res chain seq x y z
N MET A 1 -3.54 22.04 7.93
CA MET A 1 -4.24 20.96 7.20
C MET A 1 -3.32 20.42 6.11
N SER A 2 -2.93 19.15 6.15
CA SER A 2 -2.02 18.55 5.17
C SER A 2 -2.83 18.12 3.94
N ARG A 3 -2.66 18.81 2.80
CA ARG A 3 -3.31 18.45 1.52
C ARG A 3 -2.91 17.01 1.16
N ARG A 4 -3.87 16.22 0.66
CA ARG A 4 -3.56 14.90 0.10
C ARG A 4 -2.82 15.10 -1.22
N VAL A 5 -1.50 15.03 -1.14
CA VAL A 5 -0.58 15.07 -2.27
C VAL A 5 -0.79 13.82 -3.09
N ASN A 6 -1.40 13.95 -4.26
CA ASN A 6 -1.56 12.85 -5.20
C ASN A 6 -1.86 13.37 -6.62
N THR A 7 -1.58 14.64 -6.88
CA THR A 7 -1.74 15.26 -8.19
C THR A 7 -0.47 15.00 -9.00
N ARG A 8 -0.62 14.73 -10.30
CA ARG A 8 0.52 14.47 -11.20
C ARG A 8 1.50 15.64 -11.20
N ASP A 9 0.97 16.84 -11.02
CA ASP A 9 1.72 18.09 -10.97
C ASP A 9 2.61 18.19 -9.72
N ASP A 10 2.14 17.69 -8.55
CA ASP A 10 2.95 17.65 -7.33
C ASP A 10 4.17 16.73 -7.50
N ILE A 11 3.97 15.58 -8.15
CA ILE A 11 5.04 14.62 -8.44
C ILE A 11 6.06 15.24 -9.39
N ALA A 12 5.59 15.90 -10.45
CA ALA A 12 6.46 16.58 -11.42
C ALA A 12 7.26 17.71 -10.75
N ALA A 13 6.62 18.52 -9.91
CA ALA A 13 7.27 19.60 -9.17
C ALA A 13 8.36 19.08 -8.22
N VAL A 14 8.08 18.01 -7.45
CA VAL A 14 9.07 17.38 -6.57
C VAL A 14 10.28 16.87 -7.36
N ILE A 15 10.06 16.24 -8.52
CA ILE A 15 11.16 15.72 -9.35
C ILE A 15 11.96 16.86 -10.00
N ALA A 16 11.29 17.92 -10.47
CA ALA A 16 11.97 19.08 -11.03
C ALA A 16 12.89 19.75 -10.01
N LEU A 17 12.41 19.95 -8.77
CA LEU A 17 13.22 20.51 -7.69
C LEU A 17 14.36 19.58 -7.27
N TYR A 18 14.13 18.27 -7.29
CA TYR A 18 15.17 17.28 -7.02
C TYR A 18 16.27 17.30 -8.10
N LYS A 19 15.90 17.40 -9.39
CA LYS A 19 16.84 17.57 -10.51
C LYS A 19 17.64 18.87 -10.42
N ALA A 20 17.07 19.91 -9.82
CA ALA A 20 17.75 21.16 -9.52
C ALA A 20 18.65 21.12 -8.27
N ASN A 21 18.87 19.93 -7.69
CA ASN A 21 19.71 19.70 -6.50
C ASN A 21 19.27 20.42 -5.22
N HIS A 22 17.97 20.69 -5.06
CA HIS A 22 17.44 21.20 -3.79
C HIS A 22 17.43 20.12 -2.69
N GLU A 23 17.61 20.53 -1.43
CA GLU A 23 17.50 19.61 -0.30
C GLU A 23 16.07 19.08 -0.14
N LEU A 24 15.93 17.82 0.29
CA LEU A 24 14.63 17.17 0.45
C LEU A 24 13.71 17.90 1.44
N ARG A 25 14.29 18.59 2.44
CA ARG A 25 13.51 19.38 3.41
C ARG A 25 12.91 20.61 2.75
N ASP A 26 13.67 21.30 1.91
CA ASP A 26 13.22 22.49 1.19
C ASP A 26 12.17 22.13 0.13
N ILE A 27 12.33 20.98 -0.54
CA ILE A 27 11.32 20.49 -1.48
C ILE A 27 9.98 20.28 -0.75
N SER A 28 10.01 19.71 0.46
CA SER A 28 8.80 19.47 1.26
C SER A 28 8.11 20.76 1.68
N THR A 29 8.87 21.80 2.07
CA THR A 29 8.31 23.10 2.45
C THR A 29 7.76 23.85 1.24
N GLN A 30 8.49 23.86 0.12
CA GLN A 30 8.06 24.56 -1.11
C GLN A 30 6.81 23.93 -1.76
N THR A 31 6.78 22.61 -1.85
CA THR A 31 5.66 21.91 -2.51
C THR A 31 4.48 21.66 -1.56
N GLY A 32 4.65 21.88 -0.26
CA GLY A 32 3.65 21.54 0.77
C GLY A 32 3.43 20.03 0.92
N VAL A 33 4.30 19.23 0.31
CA VAL A 33 4.22 17.77 0.33
C VAL A 33 4.84 17.23 1.61
N ARG A 34 4.28 16.15 2.15
CA ARG A 34 4.83 15.50 3.35
C ARG A 34 6.26 15.02 3.07
N PHE A 35 7.20 15.37 3.96
CA PHE A 35 8.61 14.99 3.84
C PHE A 35 8.84 13.49 3.59
N ARG A 36 8.12 12.60 4.30
CA ARG A 36 8.20 11.15 4.07
C ARG A 36 7.80 10.74 2.64
N PHE A 37 6.85 11.44 2.04
CA PHE A 37 6.46 11.17 0.65
C PHE A 37 7.56 11.62 -0.31
N VAL A 38 8.15 12.80 -0.10
CA VAL A 38 9.31 13.27 -0.87
C VAL A 38 10.45 12.26 -0.81
N GLN A 39 10.81 11.79 0.39
CA GLN A 39 11.84 10.75 0.57
C GLN A 39 11.52 9.46 -0.18
N LYS A 40 10.30 8.93 -0.04
CA LYS A 40 9.86 7.73 -0.78
C LYS A 40 9.91 7.93 -2.29
N LEU A 41 9.48 9.10 -2.77
CA LEU A 41 9.40 9.40 -4.19
C LEU A 41 10.78 9.55 -4.82
N VAL A 42 11.68 10.27 -4.15
CA VAL A 42 13.08 10.40 -4.57
C VAL A 42 13.80 9.04 -4.53
N LYS A 43 13.53 8.22 -3.49
CA LYS A 43 14.06 6.85 -3.43
C LYS A 43 13.60 6.03 -4.64
N ARG A 44 12.29 6.02 -4.94
CA ARG A 44 11.75 5.34 -6.12
C ARG A 44 12.36 5.86 -7.42
N TYR A 45 12.50 7.17 -7.55
CA TYR A 45 13.10 7.80 -8.73
C TYR A 45 14.56 7.36 -8.93
N ARG A 46 15.35 7.25 -7.86
CA ARG A 46 16.71 6.69 -7.92
C ARG A 46 16.73 5.21 -8.32
N GLU A 47 15.76 4.43 -7.85
CA GLU A 47 15.65 2.98 -8.16
C GLU A 47 15.17 2.71 -9.60
N LEU A 48 14.33 3.57 -10.17
CA LEU A 48 13.74 3.41 -11.50
C LEU A 48 14.59 3.98 -12.65
N GLY A 49 15.56 4.85 -12.35
CA GLY A 49 16.37 5.56 -13.36
C GLY A 49 15.73 6.87 -13.83
N GLU A 50 16.56 7.80 -14.32
CA GLU A 50 16.20 9.22 -14.49
C GLU A 50 15.09 9.53 -15.52
N ASP A 51 14.74 8.56 -16.37
CA ASP A 51 13.82 8.77 -17.48
C ASP A 51 12.38 8.34 -17.19
N VAL A 52 12.17 7.57 -16.11
CA VAL A 52 10.83 7.08 -15.78
C VAL A 52 10.27 7.91 -14.64
N LEU A 53 9.41 8.88 -14.99
CA LEU A 53 8.56 9.51 -14.00
C LEU A 53 7.78 8.39 -13.27
N PRO A 54 7.88 8.27 -11.94
CA PRO A 54 7.15 7.27 -11.18
C PRO A 54 5.67 7.50 -11.46
N ALA A 55 5.09 6.61 -12.26
CA ALA A 55 3.72 6.77 -12.70
C ALA A 55 2.82 6.83 -11.46
N PRO A 56 1.89 7.81 -11.37
CA PRO A 56 0.91 7.80 -10.31
C PRO A 56 0.19 6.45 -10.36
N LEU A 57 0.18 5.74 -9.23
CA LEU A 57 -0.46 4.41 -9.08
C LEU A 57 -1.77 4.39 -9.87
N PRO A 58 -2.01 3.34 -10.69
CA PRO A 58 -2.94 3.42 -11.78
C PRO A 58 -4.33 3.80 -11.27
N LYS A 59 -4.88 4.90 -11.81
CA LYS A 59 -6.24 5.41 -11.49
C LYS A 59 -7.30 4.29 -11.51
N SER A 60 -7.04 3.21 -12.25
CA SER A 60 -7.86 1.98 -12.30
C SER A 60 -8.20 1.37 -10.94
N VAL A 61 -7.35 1.53 -9.92
CA VAL A 61 -7.64 1.01 -8.58
C VAL A 61 -8.62 1.91 -7.84
N LYS A 62 -8.58 3.22 -8.08
CA LYS A 62 -9.55 4.16 -7.49
C LYS A 62 -10.94 3.98 -8.08
N SER A 63 -11.04 3.68 -9.37
CA SER A 63 -12.34 3.42 -10.01
C SER A 63 -12.93 2.05 -9.68
N ASN A 64 -12.11 1.08 -9.25
CA ASN A 64 -12.58 -0.24 -8.83
C ASN A 64 -11.84 -0.72 -7.57
N PRO A 65 -12.38 -0.42 -6.37
CA PRO A 65 -11.75 -0.80 -5.10
C PRO A 65 -11.76 -2.31 -4.84
N ALA A 66 -12.53 -3.10 -5.63
CA ALA A 66 -12.54 -4.55 -5.53
C ALA A 66 -11.37 -5.22 -6.27
N LEU A 67 -10.49 -4.44 -6.90
CA LEU A 67 -9.30 -4.98 -7.54
C LEU A 67 -8.29 -5.46 -6.50
N THR A 68 -8.09 -6.77 -6.48
CA THR A 68 -6.99 -7.40 -5.74
C THR A 68 -5.64 -7.04 -6.36
N ALA A 69 -4.60 -6.98 -5.52
CA ALA A 69 -3.22 -6.73 -5.96
C ALA A 69 -2.80 -7.63 -7.14
N ARG A 70 -3.29 -8.88 -7.16
CA ARG A 70 -3.07 -9.83 -8.25
C ARG A 70 -3.67 -9.33 -9.57
N LYS A 71 -4.95 -8.92 -9.57
CA LYS A 71 -5.61 -8.35 -10.75
C LYS A 71 -4.95 -7.04 -11.20
N VAL A 72 -4.46 -6.23 -10.27
CA VAL A 72 -3.71 -5.00 -10.60
C VAL A 72 -2.43 -5.34 -11.38
N LYS A 73 -1.67 -6.33 -10.90
CA LYS A 73 -0.44 -6.81 -11.55
C LYS A 73 -0.72 -7.47 -12.91
N GLU A 74 -1.77 -8.29 -13.01
CA GLU A 74 -2.19 -8.95 -14.26
C GLU A 74 -2.62 -7.93 -15.34
N ARG A 75 -3.26 -6.83 -14.96
CA ARG A 75 -3.70 -5.80 -15.91
C ARG A 75 -2.54 -4.97 -16.50
N ASN A 76 -1.42 -4.88 -15.79
CA ASN A 76 -0.30 -4.04 -16.19
C ASN A 76 1.02 -4.77 -15.96
N PRO A 77 1.27 -5.91 -16.66
CA PRO A 77 2.44 -6.75 -16.41
C PRO A 77 3.74 -5.98 -16.64
N CYS A 78 3.79 -5.10 -17.64
CA CYS A 78 4.98 -4.30 -17.95
C CYS A 78 5.36 -3.31 -16.85
N LEU A 79 4.38 -2.74 -16.14
CA LEU A 79 4.63 -1.78 -15.05
C LEU A 79 5.02 -2.47 -13.74
N HIS A 80 4.71 -3.76 -13.59
CA HIS A 80 4.86 -4.52 -12.35
C HIS A 80 5.76 -5.75 -12.52
N SER A 81 6.51 -5.85 -13.62
CA SER A 81 7.40 -6.98 -13.94
C SER A 81 8.41 -7.22 -12.82
N HIS A 82 9.01 -6.15 -12.29
CA HIS A 82 10.05 -6.19 -11.27
C HIS A 82 9.51 -6.12 -9.83
N VAL A 83 8.21 -5.90 -9.64
CA VAL A 83 7.61 -5.64 -8.33
C VAL A 83 6.91 -6.88 -7.81
N SER A 84 7.26 -7.36 -6.61
CA SER A 84 6.58 -8.51 -6.00
C SER A 84 5.11 -8.22 -5.69
N LEU A 85 4.26 -9.25 -5.64
CA LEU A 85 2.84 -9.09 -5.30
C LEU A 85 2.66 -8.41 -3.94
N GLY A 86 3.51 -8.74 -2.97
CA GLY A 86 3.50 -8.12 -1.64
C GLY A 86 3.80 -6.63 -1.68
N CYS A 87 4.73 -6.19 -2.54
CA CYS A 87 5.05 -4.76 -2.68
C CYS A 87 3.90 -3.97 -3.35
N VAL A 88 3.21 -4.57 -4.31
CA VAL A 88 1.96 -4.02 -4.86
C VAL A 88 0.90 -3.89 -3.78
N GLN A 89 0.68 -4.94 -3.00
CA GLN A 89 -0.29 -4.94 -1.91
C GLN A 89 0.04 -3.89 -0.84
N GLN A 90 1.31 -3.79 -0.43
CA GLN A 90 1.78 -2.79 0.53
C GLN A 90 1.50 -1.37 0.02
N SER A 91 1.77 -1.10 -1.27
CA SER A 91 1.48 0.21 -1.88
C SER A 91 -0.02 0.52 -1.90
N LEU A 92 -0.87 -0.48 -2.15
CA LEU A 92 -2.34 -0.32 -2.07
C LEU A 92 -2.79 0.08 -0.65
N HIS A 93 -2.16 -0.48 0.38
CA HIS A 93 -2.50 -0.19 1.77
C HIS A 93 -1.92 1.15 2.24
N ASP A 94 -0.61 1.34 2.09
CA ASP A 94 0.12 2.48 2.66
C ASP A 94 -0.09 3.77 1.87
N ASP A 95 -0.06 3.71 0.54
CA ASP A 95 -0.08 4.90 -0.31
C ASP A 95 -1.51 5.28 -0.71
N LEU A 96 -2.38 4.29 -0.96
CA LEU A 96 -3.77 4.53 -1.36
C LEU A 96 -4.78 4.42 -0.21
N GLY A 97 -4.37 3.90 0.95
CA GLY A 97 -5.24 3.80 2.13
C GLY A 97 -6.34 2.76 1.99
N PHE A 98 -6.25 1.83 1.03
CA PHE A 98 -7.20 0.72 0.95
C PHE A 98 -7.00 -0.15 2.18
N LYS A 99 -8.02 -0.32 3.02
CA LYS A 99 -7.93 -1.23 4.16
C LYS A 99 -7.94 -2.66 3.64
N SER A 100 -7.14 -3.54 4.25
CA SER A 100 -7.32 -4.98 4.04
C SER A 100 -8.69 -5.36 4.59
N PHE A 101 -9.62 -5.68 3.71
CA PHE A 101 -10.86 -6.32 4.13
C PHE A 101 -10.54 -7.78 4.40
N ARG A 102 -10.16 -8.10 5.64
CA ARG A 102 -10.26 -9.49 6.10
C ARG A 102 -11.72 -9.86 6.04
N ALA A 103 -12.02 -11.03 5.47
CA ALA A 103 -13.34 -11.62 5.59
C ALA A 103 -13.70 -11.60 7.08
N ARG A 104 -14.73 -10.84 7.44
CA ARG A 104 -15.22 -10.87 8.82
C ARG A 104 -15.65 -12.31 9.10
N ARG A 105 -15.28 -12.84 10.26
CA ARG A 105 -15.78 -14.15 10.69
C ARG A 105 -17.30 -14.09 10.59
N LYS A 106 -17.89 -15.03 9.85
CA LYS A 106 -19.34 -15.13 9.77
C LYS A 106 -19.84 -15.21 11.23
N PRO A 107 -20.87 -14.43 11.62
CA PRO A 107 -21.46 -14.59 12.93
C PRO A 107 -21.85 -16.07 13.11
N LEU A 108 -21.57 -16.63 14.27
CA LEU A 108 -21.96 -18.01 14.59
C LEU A 108 -23.46 -18.00 14.81
N LEU A 109 -24.21 -18.29 13.74
CA LEU A 109 -25.66 -18.17 13.72
C LEU A 109 -26.35 -19.35 14.42
N THR A 110 -25.69 -20.51 14.49
CA THR A 110 -26.26 -21.73 15.07
C THR A 110 -25.59 -22.12 16.39
N LYS A 111 -26.34 -22.74 17.31
CA LYS A 111 -25.80 -23.24 18.60
C LYS A 111 -24.61 -24.19 18.40
N ARG A 112 -24.76 -25.14 17.47
CA ARG A 112 -23.69 -26.10 17.10
C ARG A 112 -22.39 -25.42 16.63
N GLN A 113 -22.50 -24.28 15.93
CA GLN A 113 -21.32 -23.51 15.53
C GLN A 113 -20.63 -22.81 16.70
N LYS A 114 -21.38 -22.39 17.73
CA LYS A 114 -20.81 -21.83 18.97
C LYS A 114 -20.09 -22.91 19.77
N GLU A 115 -20.75 -24.04 20.01
CA GLU A 115 -20.18 -25.19 20.72
C GLU A 115 -18.88 -25.67 20.05
N ASN A 116 -18.88 -25.84 18.72
CA ASN A 116 -17.66 -26.24 17.99
C ASN A 116 -16.53 -25.20 18.11
N SER A 117 -16.86 -23.90 18.20
CA SER A 117 -15.85 -22.86 18.36
C SER A 117 -15.25 -22.82 19.77
N GLU A 118 -16.03 -23.16 20.78
CA GLU A 118 -15.59 -23.30 22.17
C GLU A 118 -14.65 -24.50 22.32
N ILE A 119 -15.01 -25.64 21.75
CA ILE A 119 -14.17 -26.85 21.71
C ILE A 119 -12.82 -26.56 21.04
N LEU A 120 -12.81 -25.84 19.92
CA LEU A 120 -11.56 -25.48 19.23
C LEU A 120 -10.71 -24.49 20.04
N GLN A 121 -11.32 -23.58 20.80
CA GLN A 121 -10.58 -22.70 21.71
C GLN A 121 -9.95 -23.48 22.85
N GLU A 122 -10.68 -24.44 23.43
CA GLU A 122 -10.19 -25.32 24.48
C GLU A 122 -9.00 -26.15 23.99
N ILE A 123 -9.13 -26.83 22.86
CA ILE A 123 -8.04 -27.62 22.25
C ILE A 123 -6.79 -26.76 21.99
N CYS A 124 -6.95 -25.56 21.41
CA CYS A 124 -5.81 -24.66 21.17
C CYS A 124 -5.15 -24.17 22.46
N SER A 125 -5.93 -23.94 23.52
CA SER A 125 -5.41 -23.49 24.82
C SER A 125 -4.67 -24.58 25.59
N VAL A 126 -5.09 -25.85 25.43
CA VAL A 126 -4.41 -27.02 26.00
C VAL A 126 -3.16 -27.36 25.20
N GLY A 127 -3.23 -27.32 23.87
CA GLY A 127 -2.08 -27.59 22.99
C GLY A 127 -0.92 -26.61 23.19
N LEU A 128 -1.18 -25.37 23.64
CA LEU A 128 -0.14 -24.40 23.98
C LEU A 128 0.63 -24.74 25.27
N ARG A 129 0.04 -25.52 26.18
CA ARG A 129 0.67 -25.90 27.47
C ARG A 129 1.56 -27.15 27.40
N VAL A 130 1.52 -27.90 26.30
CA VAL A 130 2.29 -29.15 26.14
C VAL A 130 3.63 -28.88 25.40
N MET A 131 3.93 -27.62 25.07
CA MET A 131 5.19 -27.20 24.43
C MET A 131 6.06 -26.29 25.31
N GLU A 132 5.81 -26.24 26.63
CA GLU A 132 6.71 -25.71 27.66
C GLU A 132 7.42 -26.87 28.38
#